data_AF-A0A6P6TX05-F1
#
_entry.id   AF-A0A6P6TX05-F1
#
_cell.length_a   1.000
_cell.length_b   1.000
_cell.length_c   1.000
_cell.angle_alpha   90.00
_cell.angle_beta   90.00
_cell.angle_gamma   90.00
#
_symmetry.space_group_name_H-M   'P 1'
#
loop_
_entity.id
_entity.type
_entity.pdbx_description
1 polymer ?
#
loop_
_entity_poly.entity_id
_entity_poly.type
_entity_poly.pdbx_seq_one_letter_code
_entity_poly.pdbx_strand_id
1 'polypeptide(L)'
;MDYAGFDRVSFDGASASGNLAHNMASRVWLEILDGFNLDAIFLNCPYFLGKDLISIELTKLQAKAYVEGIWHYVHPKSTRVDDPLLNPLIEPNLLKLGCKRVLM
;
A
#
# COMPACT_ATOMS: atom_id res chain seq x y z
N MET A 1 -26.67 -19.90 -9.76
CA MET A 1 -25.23 -19.59 -9.80
C MET A 1 -25.06 -18.34 -8.96
N ASP A 2 -24.43 -18.47 -7.80
CA ASP A 2 -24.17 -17.31 -6.95
C ASP A 2 -23.10 -16.44 -7.62
N TYR A 3 -23.45 -15.19 -7.92
CA TYR A 3 -22.54 -14.20 -8.47
C TYR A 3 -22.04 -13.34 -7.31
N ALA A 4 -20.73 -13.15 -7.20
CA ALA A 4 -20.17 -12.24 -6.21
C ALA A 4 -20.51 -10.79 -6.60
N GLY A 5 -21.27 -10.09 -5.76
CA GLY A 5 -21.55 -8.66 -5.92
C GLY A 5 -20.32 -7.81 -5.62
N PHE A 6 -20.16 -6.70 -6.34
CA PHE A 6 -19.11 -5.69 -6.10
C PHE A 6 -19.62 -4.50 -5.28
N ASP A 7 -20.83 -4.61 -4.73
CA ASP A 7 -21.46 -3.63 -3.86
C ASP A 7 -20.78 -3.55 -2.48
N ARG A 8 -20.00 -4.57 -2.10
CA ARG A 8 -19.23 -4.56 -0.85
C ARG A 8 -17.94 -5.38 -0.96
N VAL A 9 -16.87 -4.72 -1.36
CA VAL A 9 -15.54 -5.33 -1.50
C VAL A 9 -14.64 -4.93 -0.33
N SER A 10 -13.71 -5.79 0.06
CA SER A 10 -12.65 -5.43 1.01
C SER A 10 -11.31 -5.95 0.52
N PHE A 11 -10.23 -5.21 0.80
CA PHE A 11 -8.87 -5.68 0.58
C PHE A 11 -8.26 -6.07 1.92
N ASP A 12 -7.55 -7.20 1.93
CA ASP A 12 -6.77 -7.64 3.08
C ASP A 12 -5.34 -7.91 2.62
N GLY A 13 -4.36 -7.51 3.44
CA GLY A 13 -2.97 -7.60 3.09
C GLY A 13 -2.05 -7.55 4.31
N ALA A 14 -0.99 -8.34 4.23
CA ALA A 14 0.08 -8.37 5.23
C ALA A 14 1.43 -8.09 4.57
N SER A 15 2.31 -7.35 5.24
CA SER A 15 3.64 -7.03 4.69
C SER A 15 3.52 -6.43 3.28
N ALA A 16 4.17 -7.01 2.27
CA ALA A 16 4.11 -6.54 0.89
C ALA A 16 2.69 -6.52 0.28
N SER A 17 1.80 -7.44 0.65
CA SER A 17 0.41 -7.39 0.16
C SER A 17 -0.41 -6.31 0.87
N GLY A 18 -0.03 -5.87 2.07
CA GLY A 18 -0.59 -4.69 2.71
C GLY A 18 -0.24 -3.40 1.96
N ASN A 19 0.99 -3.30 1.47
CA ASN A 19 1.40 -2.21 0.57
C ASN A 19 0.56 -2.21 -0.72
N LEU A 20 0.34 -3.39 -1.32
CA LEU A 20 -0.49 -3.54 -2.51
C LEU A 20 -1.95 -3.13 -2.24
N ALA A 21 -2.54 -3.59 -1.13
CA ALA A 21 -3.91 -3.25 -0.76
C ALA A 21 -4.10 -1.74 -0.60
N HIS A 22 -3.13 -1.06 0.02
CA HIS A 22 -3.12 0.39 0.14
C HIS A 22 -3.08 1.09 -1.23
N ASN A 23 -2.12 0.72 -2.09
CA ASN A 23 -1.99 1.31 -3.42
C ASN A 23 -3.23 1.07 -4.29
N MET A 24 -3.83 -0.12 -4.23
CA MET A 24 -5.06 -0.41 -4.96
C MET A 24 -6.25 0.41 -4.44
N ALA A 25 -6.34 0.64 -3.13
CA ALA A 25 -7.38 1.51 -2.58
C ALA A 25 -7.23 2.97 -3.04
N SER A 26 -5.99 3.48 -3.16
CA SER A 26 -5.74 4.79 -3.77
C SER A 26 -6.17 4.83 -5.25
N ARG A 27 -5.93 3.76 -6.00
CA ARG A 27 -6.39 3.67 -7.40
C ARG A 27 -7.91 3.67 -7.53
N VAL A 28 -8.64 2.98 -6.64
CA VAL A 28 -10.12 3.02 -6.62
C VAL A 28 -10.63 4.45 -6.48
N TRP A 29 -9.98 5.27 -5.66
CA TRP A 29 -10.32 6.69 -5.56
C TRP A 29 -10.01 7.48 -6.84
N LEU A 30 -8.84 7.25 -7.44
CA LEU A 30 -8.39 7.99 -8.62
C LEU A 30 -9.16 7.64 -9.89
N GLU A 31 -9.48 6.36 -10.08
CA GLU A 31 -10.06 5.84 -11.31
C GLU A 31 -11.60 5.85 -11.32
N ILE A 32 -12.24 6.02 -10.15
CA ILE A 32 -13.70 6.05 -9.97
C ILE A 32 -14.37 4.87 -10.69
N LEU A 33 -14.29 3.69 -10.07
CA LEU A 33 -14.81 2.46 -10.65
C LEU A 33 -16.34 2.37 -10.44
N ASP A 34 -17.11 2.57 -11.51
CA ASP A 34 -18.57 2.41 -11.50
C ASP A 34 -18.99 1.00 -11.08
N GLY A 35 -19.96 0.91 -10.15
CA GLY A 35 -20.47 -0.37 -9.64
C GLY A 35 -19.52 -1.12 -8.70
N PHE A 36 -18.38 -0.53 -8.32
CA PHE A 36 -17.43 -1.11 -7.39
C PHE A 36 -17.36 -0.26 -6.10
N ASN A 37 -17.75 -0.85 -4.98
CA ASN A 37 -17.71 -0.18 -3.69
C ASN A 37 -16.73 -0.88 -2.74
N LEU A 38 -15.56 -0.24 -2.54
CA LEU A 38 -14.57 -0.67 -1.57
C LEU A 38 -15.01 -0.24 -0.17
N ASP A 39 -15.42 -1.21 0.65
CA ASP A 39 -15.93 -0.97 1.99
C ASP A 39 -14.81 -0.77 3.01
N ALA A 40 -13.76 -1.60 2.95
CA ALA A 40 -12.65 -1.53 3.89
C ALA A 40 -11.33 -2.06 3.32
N ILE A 41 -10.22 -1.62 3.92
CA ILE A 41 -8.93 -2.29 3.81
C ILE A 41 -8.43 -2.74 5.18
N PHE A 42 -7.84 -3.92 5.24
CA PHE A 42 -7.21 -4.51 6.42
C PHE A 42 -5.71 -4.63 6.16
N LEU A 43 -4.90 -4.01 7.02
CA LEU A 43 -3.46 -3.85 6.82
C LEU A 43 -2.70 -4.41 8.02
N ASN A 44 -2.19 -5.64 7.91
CA ASN A 44 -1.37 -6.25 8.95
C ASN A 44 0.12 -6.04 8.69
N CYS A 45 0.77 -5.20 9.49
CA CYS A 45 2.19 -4.86 9.32
C CYS A 45 2.54 -4.49 7.85
N PRO A 46 1.81 -3.56 7.21
CA PRO A 46 2.00 -3.25 5.80
C PRO A 46 3.42 -2.75 5.52
N TYR A 47 3.96 -3.15 4.38
CA TYR A 47 5.32 -2.81 4.01
C TYR A 47 5.40 -1.38 3.46
N PHE A 48 5.80 -0.44 4.30
CA PHE A 48 6.10 0.92 3.89
C PHE A 48 7.54 1.25 4.22
N LEU A 49 8.23 1.94 3.32
CA LEU A 49 9.60 2.35 3.53
C LEU A 49 9.81 3.75 2.96
N GLY A 50 10.35 4.65 3.78
CA GLY A 50 10.76 5.98 3.38
C GLY A 50 12.27 6.16 3.45
N LYS A 51 12.72 7.31 2.95
CA LYS A 51 14.12 7.73 3.03
C LYS A 51 14.56 8.05 4.45
N ASP A 52 13.70 8.75 5.19
CA ASP A 52 13.98 9.18 6.56
C ASP A 52 13.81 7.99 7.50
N LEU A 53 14.89 7.67 8.22
CA LEU A 53 14.88 6.61 9.22
C LEU A 53 14.04 7.04 10.42
N ILE A 54 13.03 6.26 10.76
CA ILE A 54 12.38 6.38 12.07
C ILE A 54 13.17 5.60 13.12
N SER A 55 13.12 6.02 14.40
CA SER A 55 13.99 5.47 15.45
C SER A 55 13.98 3.94 15.58
N ILE A 56 12.86 3.28 15.23
CA ILE A 56 12.74 1.82 15.23
C ILE A 56 13.51 1.16 14.06
N GLU A 57 13.65 1.83 12.93
CA GLU A 57 14.38 1.34 11.74
C GLU A 57 15.90 1.38 11.94
N LEU A 58 16.41 2.26 12.81
CA LEU A 58 17.83 2.28 13.19
C LEU A 58 18.27 0.95 13.81
N THR A 59 17.35 0.23 14.44
CA THR A 59 17.61 -1.11 14.99
C THR A 59 17.40 -2.24 13.97
N LYS A 60 16.92 -1.92 12.76
CA LYS A 60 16.51 -2.87 11.71
C LYS A 60 17.14 -2.56 10.35
N LEU A 61 18.36 -2.01 10.33
CA LEU A 61 19.04 -1.59 9.10
C LEU A 61 19.20 -2.72 8.06
N GLN A 62 19.40 -3.96 8.51
CA GLN A 62 19.46 -5.13 7.61
C GLN A 62 18.12 -5.40 6.92
N ALA A 63 17.00 -5.29 7.65
CA ALA A 63 15.67 -5.48 7.08
C ALA A 63 15.34 -4.36 6.06
N LYS A 64 15.72 -3.12 6.37
CA LYS A 64 15.61 -2.00 5.43
C LYS A 64 16.39 -2.25 4.14
N ALA A 65 17.68 -2.57 4.24
CA ALA A 65 18.52 -2.84 3.07
C ALA A 65 18.01 -4.03 2.24
N TYR A 66 17.51 -5.08 2.90
CA TYR A 66 16.91 -6.23 2.24
C TYR A 66 15.73 -5.81 1.36
N VAL A 67 14.85 -4.94 1.86
CA VAL A 67 13.66 -4.58 1.10
C VAL A 67 13.94 -3.49 0.07
N GLU A 68 14.87 -2.57 0.33
CA GLU A 68 15.38 -1.70 -0.74
C GLU A 68 15.92 -2.52 -1.92
N GLY A 69 16.61 -3.64 -1.62
CA GLY A 69 17.07 -4.59 -2.63
C GLY A 69 15.93 -5.26 -3.40
N ILE A 70 14.90 -5.76 -2.69
CA ILE A 70 13.71 -6.34 -3.32
C ILE A 70 13.01 -5.29 -4.21
N TRP A 71 12.78 -4.09 -3.69
CA TRP A 71 12.07 -3.04 -4.41
C TRP A 71 12.81 -2.64 -5.68
N HIS A 72 14.14 -2.48 -5.59
CA HIS A 72 14.97 -2.20 -6.75
C HIS A 72 14.94 -3.33 -7.78
N TYR A 73 14.85 -4.59 -7.35
CA TYR A 73 14.75 -5.73 -8.24
C TYR A 73 13.39 -5.80 -8.96
N VAL A 74 12.28 -5.65 -8.24
CA VAL A 74 10.93 -5.76 -8.82
C VAL A 74 10.49 -4.49 -9.56
N HIS A 75 11.04 -3.32 -9.19
CA HIS A 75 10.76 -2.05 -9.82
C HIS A 75 12.05 -1.27 -10.16
N PRO A 76 12.81 -1.72 -11.18
CA PRO A 76 14.16 -1.23 -11.45
C PRO A 76 14.24 0.22 -11.94
N LYS A 77 13.12 0.79 -12.40
CA LYS A 77 13.01 2.19 -12.86
C LYS A 77 12.52 3.15 -11.77
N SER A 78 12.23 2.64 -10.57
CA SER A 78 11.80 3.47 -9.44
C SER A 78 12.88 4.45 -9.01
N THR A 79 12.45 5.48 -8.27
CA THR A 79 13.30 6.36 -7.47
C THR A 79 13.83 5.69 -6.19
N ARG A 80 13.74 4.35 -6.09
CA ARG A 80 14.10 3.52 -4.94
C ARG A 80 13.23 3.79 -3.72
N VAL A 81 13.79 4.40 -2.67
CA VAL A 81 13.11 4.66 -1.40
C VAL A 81 12.18 5.86 -1.44
N ASP A 82 12.36 6.72 -2.44
CA ASP A 82 11.50 7.88 -2.71
C ASP A 82 10.44 7.53 -3.77
N ASP A 83 10.05 6.26 -3.86
CA ASP A 83 8.96 5.82 -4.73
C ASP A 83 7.63 5.99 -3.98
N PRO A 84 6.64 6.72 -4.52
CA PRO A 84 5.35 6.92 -3.85
C PRO A 84 4.58 5.62 -3.58
N LEU A 85 4.83 4.56 -4.36
CA LEU A 85 4.20 3.25 -4.13
C LEU A 85 4.79 2.54 -2.90
N LEU A 86 6.02 2.88 -2.51
CA LEU A 86 6.72 2.31 -1.36
C LEU A 86 6.64 3.23 -0.13
N ASN A 87 6.74 4.53 -0.35
CA ASN A 87 6.73 5.58 0.65
C ASN A 87 5.40 6.36 0.60
N PRO A 88 4.40 5.98 1.40
CA PRO A 88 3.10 6.64 1.39
C PRO A 88 3.17 8.12 1.81
N LEU A 89 4.21 8.56 2.55
CA LEU A 89 4.31 9.94 3.04
C LEU A 89 4.56 10.97 1.93
N ILE A 90 5.12 10.53 0.80
CA ILE A 90 5.35 11.40 -0.37
C ILE A 90 4.26 11.21 -1.43
N GLU A 91 3.29 10.31 -1.20
CA GLU A 91 2.17 10.11 -2.10
C GLU A 91 1.15 11.26 -1.93
N PRO A 92 0.91 12.09 -2.96
CA PRO A 92 0.06 13.29 -2.86
C PRO A 92 -1.37 12.99 -2.41
N ASN A 93 -1.83 11.75 -2.59
CA ASN A 93 -3.18 11.31 -2.28
C ASN A 93 -3.24 10.35 -1.08
N LEU A 94 -2.26 10.37 -0.18
CA LEU A 94 -2.19 9.49 0.99
C LEU A 94 -3.51 9.36 1.78
N LEU A 95 -4.25 10.46 1.95
CA LEU A 95 -5.51 10.49 2.70
C LEU A 95 -6.74 10.13 1.84
N LYS A 96 -6.58 10.01 0.53
CA LYS A 96 -7.66 9.76 -0.43
C LYS A 96 -7.66 8.30 -0.86
N LEU A 97 -8.09 7.45 0.06
CA LEU A 97 -8.36 6.05 -0.25
C LEU A 97 -9.82 5.90 -0.69
N GLY A 98 -10.07 5.08 -1.70
CA GLY A 98 -11.41 4.80 -2.20
C GLY A 98 -12.24 3.92 -1.26
N CYS A 99 -11.73 3.65 -0.05
CA CYS A 99 -12.37 2.81 0.96
C CYS A 99 -13.04 3.65 2.06
N LYS A 100 -14.11 3.11 2.66
CA LYS A 100 -14.79 3.76 3.79
C LYS A 100 -14.05 3.59 5.12
N ARG A 101 -13.25 2.52 5.27
CA ARG A 101 -12.56 2.18 6.53
C ARG A 101 -11.17 1.59 6.26
N VAL A 102 -10.24 1.93 7.15
CA VAL A 102 -8.91 1.32 7.24
C VAL A 102 -8.81 0.65 8.60
N LEU A 103 -8.38 -0.61 8.63
CA LEU A 103 -8.20 -1.41 9.84
C LEU A 103 -6.73 -1.87 9.88
N MET A 104 -6.07 -1.69 11.02
CA MET A 104 -4.65 -2.02 11.24
C MET A 104 -4.49 -2.98 12.42
#